data_AF-A0A7Z9Y7E2-F1
#
_entry.id   AF-A0A7Z9Y7E2-F1
#
_cell.length_a   1.000
_cell.length_b   1.000
_cell.length_c   1.000
_cell.angle_alpha   90.00
_cell.angle_beta   90.00
_cell.angle_gamma   90.00
#
_symmetry.space_group_name_H-M   'P 1'
#
loop_
_entity.id
_entity.type
_entity.pdbx_description
1 polymer ?
#
loop_
_entity_poly.entity_id
_entity_poly.type
_entity_poly.pdbx_seq_one_letter_code
_entity_poly.pdbx_strand_id
1 'polypeptide(L)' 'MASQMLHLIFPQDLIKEPVIYRTAIKFNVIPNIRRANVTETVGEVTLELTGEEGNLEMAKRYLEGLGVKVEPIPGDVIE' A
#
# COMPACT_ATOMS: atom_id res chain seq x y z
N MET A 1 5.77 16.32 -4.39
CA MET A 1 5.33 14.95 -4.11
C MET A 1 5.62 14.62 -2.66
N ALA A 2 4.67 14.00 -1.97
CA ALA A 2 4.81 13.50 -0.60
C ALA A 2 5.06 11.98 -0.63
N SER A 3 5.65 11.45 0.44
CA SER A 3 5.85 10.01 0.66
C SER A 3 5.19 9.59 1.97
N GLN A 4 4.58 8.40 1.98
CA GLN A 4 4.04 7.78 3.18
C GLN A 4 4.48 6.32 3.28
N MET A 5 5.00 5.93 4.44
CA MET A 5 5.28 4.53 4.75
C MET A 5 4.04 3.85 5.29
N LEU A 6 3.65 2.76 4.65
CA LEU A 6 2.45 1.99 4.96
C LEU A 6 2.82 0.53 5.16
N HIS A 7 2.21 -0.08 6.17
CA HIS A 7 2.12 -1.53 6.31
C HIS A 7 0.74 -1.98 5.85
N LEU A 8 0.72 -2.86 4.85
CA LEU A 8 -0.48 -3.39 4.22
C LEU A 8 -0.65 -4.86 4.57
N ILE A 9 -1.79 -5.23 5.11
CA ILE A 9 -2.14 -6.63 5.40
C ILE A 9 -3.30 -7.04 4.50
N PHE A 10 -3.01 -7.96 3.59
CA PHE A 10 -3.91 -8.48 2.58
C PHE A 10 -4.57 -9.77 3.09
N PRO A 11 -5.91 -9.86 3.09
CA PRO A 11 -6.61 -11.11 3.33
C PRO A 11 -6.36 -12.12 2.21
N GLN A 12 -6.66 -13.40 2.49
CA GLN A 12 -6.37 -14.53 1.62
C GLN A 12 -6.92 -14.39 0.19
N ASP A 13 -8.10 -13.80 0.03
CA ASP A 13 -8.74 -13.58 -1.27
C ASP A 13 -8.00 -12.53 -2.12
N LEU A 14 -7.30 -11.58 -1.49
CA LEU A 14 -6.58 -10.51 -2.17
C LEU A 14 -5.12 -10.82 -2.48
N ILE A 15 -4.50 -11.86 -1.88
CA ILE A 15 -3.09 -12.19 -2.16
C ILE A 15 -2.85 -12.59 -3.64
N LYS A 16 -3.91 -13.01 -4.36
CA LYS A 16 -3.85 -13.41 -5.77
C LYS A 16 -4.22 -12.25 -6.72
N GLU A 17 -4.63 -11.12 -6.18
CA GLU A 17 -5.04 -9.95 -6.96
C GLU A 17 -3.89 -8.94 -7.07
N PRO A 18 -3.73 -8.25 -8.22
CA PRO A 18 -2.69 -7.25 -8.43
C PRO A 18 -3.07 -5.90 -7.78
N VAL A 19 -3.45 -5.91 -6.51
CA VAL A 19 -4.04 -4.76 -5.79
C VAL A 19 -3.10 -3.55 -5.78
N ILE A 20 -1.81 -3.77 -5.49
CA ILE A 20 -0.81 -2.69 -5.45
C ILE A 20 -0.66 -2.04 -6.83
N TYR A 21 -0.57 -2.84 -7.91
CA TYR A 21 -0.48 -2.33 -9.28
C TYR A 21 -1.73 -1.54 -9.69
N ARG A 22 -2.93 -2.08 -9.43
CA ARG A 22 -4.19 -1.38 -9.74
C ARG A 22 -4.29 -0.05 -8.99
N THR A 23 -3.84 -0.02 -7.74
CA THR A 23 -3.81 1.21 -6.92
C THR A 23 -2.83 2.24 -7.50
N ALA A 24 -1.62 1.81 -7.86
CA ALA A 24 -0.60 2.67 -8.46
C ALA A 24 -1.09 3.38 -9.72
N ILE A 25 -1.67 2.62 -10.66
CA ILE A 25 -2.19 3.17 -11.92
C ILE A 25 -3.42 4.05 -11.68
N LYS A 26 -4.36 3.62 -10.83
CA LYS A 26 -5.64 4.31 -10.63
C LYS A 26 -5.46 5.69 -9.99
N PHE A 27 -4.51 5.84 -9.08
CA PHE A 27 -4.29 7.08 -8.33
C PHE A 27 -2.99 7.79 -8.70
N ASN A 28 -2.26 7.34 -9.71
CA ASN A 28 -0.98 7.91 -10.10
C ASN A 28 -0.02 8.06 -8.91
N VAL A 29 0.19 6.94 -8.20
CA VAL A 29 1.10 6.82 -7.05
C VAL A 29 2.17 5.77 -7.35
N ILE A 30 3.35 5.97 -6.79
CA ILE A 30 4.51 5.12 -7.02
C ILE A 30 4.77 4.29 -5.76
N PRO A 31 4.52 2.97 -5.78
CA PRO A 31 4.88 2.09 -4.67
C PRO A 31 6.36 1.71 -4.75
N ASN A 32 7.06 1.78 -3.61
CA ASN A 32 8.40 1.28 -3.41
C ASN A 32 8.42 0.27 -2.25
N ILE A 33 8.46 -1.02 -2.56
CA ILE A 33 8.34 -2.10 -1.58
C ILE A 33 9.64 -2.22 -0.77
N ARG A 34 9.53 -2.10 0.56
CA ARG A 34 10.65 -2.26 1.50
C ARG A 34 10.76 -3.67 2.05
N ARG A 35 9.61 -4.30 2.31
CA ARG A 35 9.51 -5.69 2.77
C ARG A 35 8.20 -6.29 2.31
N ALA A 36 8.22 -7.55 1.89
CA ALA A 36 7.02 -8.31 1.60
C ALA A 36 7.18 -9.73 2.15
N ASN A 37 6.12 -10.22 2.79
CA ASN A 37 5.96 -11.61 3.20
C ASN A 37 4.59 -12.08 2.72
N VAL A 38 4.55 -13.03 1.79
CA VAL A 38 3.30 -13.55 1.24
C VAL A 38 3.27 -15.05 1.47
N THR A 39 2.21 -15.50 2.12
CA THR A 39 1.90 -16.92 2.38
C THR A 39 0.62 -17.30 1.63
N GLU A 40 0.16 -18.54 1.78
CA GLU A 40 -1.09 -19.00 1.17
C GLU A 40 -2.36 -18.38 1.79
N THR A 41 -2.24 -17.77 2.98
CA THR A 41 -3.39 -17.28 3.76
C THR A 41 -3.35 -15.78 4.04
N VAL A 42 -2.16 -15.17 4.01
CA VAL A 42 -1.99 -13.74 4.31
C VAL A 42 -0.82 -13.16 3.53
N GLY A 43 -0.98 -11.91 3.09
CA GLY A 43 0.10 -11.09 2.55
C GLY A 43 0.37 -9.90 3.47
N GLU A 44 1.62 -9.68 3.83
CA GLU A 44 2.07 -8.51 4.60
C GLU A 44 3.11 -7.76 3.77
N VAL A 45 2.85 -6.49 3.47
CA VAL A 45 3.74 -5.66 2.64
C VAL A 45 3.96 -4.32 3.32
N THR A 46 5.22 -4.03 3.62
CA THR A 46 5.66 -2.67 3.97
C THR A 46 6.18 -2.00 2.72
N LEU A 47 5.60 -0.85 2.37
CA LEU A 47 6.00 -0.06 1.23
C LEU A 47 5.99 1.43 1.55
N GLU A 48 6.80 2.17 0.82
CA GLU A 48 6.67 3.62 0.69
C GLU A 48 5.78 3.91 -0.52
N LEU A 49 4.79 4.79 -0.35
CA LEU A 49 3.92 5.25 -1.41
C LEU A 49 4.17 6.74 -1.67
N THR A 50 4.60 7.08 -2.88
CA THR A 50 4.94 8.45 -3.26
C THR A 50 3.95 8.99 -4.29
N GLY A 51 3.48 10.23 -4.10
CA GLY A 51 2.49 10.84 -4.98
C GLY A 51 2.11 12.26 -4.57
N GLU A 52 1.07 12.80 -5.21
CA GLU A 52 0.39 14.00 -4.71
C GLU A 52 -0.41 13.65 -3.45
N GLU A 53 -0.50 14.57 -2.50
CA GLU A 53 -1.09 14.31 -1.17
C GLU A 53 -2.55 13.81 -1.26
N GLY A 54 -3.36 14.41 -2.14
CA GLY A 54 -4.72 13.96 -2.41
C GLY A 54 -4.80 12.55 -3.04
N ASN A 55 -3.81 12.19 -3.86
CA ASN A 55 -3.75 10.87 -4.49
C ASN A 55 -3.37 9.78 -3.48
N LEU A 56 -2.46 10.09 -2.55
CA LEU A 56 -2.10 9.17 -1.46
C LEU A 56 -3.29 8.87 -0.56
N GLU A 57 -4.07 9.89 -0.18
CA GLU A 57 -5.28 9.70 0.63
C GLU A 57 -6.35 8.88 -0.10
N MET A 58 -6.57 9.15 -1.39
CA MET A 58 -7.51 8.35 -2.21
C MET A 58 -7.04 6.90 -2.37
N ALA A 59 -5.74 6.68 -2.58
CA ALA A 59 -5.15 5.34 -2.69
C ALA A 59 -5.32 4.55 -1.39
N LYS A 60 -5.05 5.18 -0.23
CA LYS A 60 -5.25 4.57 1.08
C LYS A 60 -6.70 4.16 1.30
N ARG A 61 -7.65 5.07 1.09
CA ARG A 61 -9.09 4.78 1.25
C ARG A 61 -9.56 3.68 0.32
N TYR A 62 -9.01 3.61 -0.90
CA TYR A 62 -9.32 2.54 -1.83
C TYR A 62 -8.82 1.19 -1.35
N LEU A 63 -7.58 1.10 -0.84
CA LEU A 63 -7.05 -0.12 -0.24
C LEU A 63 -7.90 -0.58 0.95
N GLU A 64 -8.25 0.34 1.86
CA GLU A 64 -9.14 0.07 2.99
C GLU A 64 -10.51 -0.42 2.53
N GLY A 65 -11.08 0.21 1.49
CA GLY A 65 -12.37 -0.17 0.90
C GLY A 65 -12.37 -1.54 0.20
N LEU A 66 -11.21 -2.05 -0.21
CA LEU A 66 -11.06 -3.43 -0.69
C LEU A 66 -10.96 -4.45 0.45
N GLY A 67 -10.80 -4.01 1.70
CA GLY A 67 -10.57 -4.87 2.86
C GLY A 67 -9.09 -5.11 3.16
N VAL A 68 -8.17 -4.41 2.49
CA VAL A 68 -6.75 -4.39 2.90
C VAL A 68 -6.64 -3.56 4.17
N LYS A 69 -6.05 -4.11 5.22
CA LYS A 69 -5.75 -3.33 6.42
C LYS A 69 -4.54 -2.45 6.16
N VAL A 70 -4.70 -1.14 6.34
CA VAL A 70 -3.65 -0.13 6.08
C VAL A 70 -3.21 0.50 7.40
N GLU A 71 -1.98 0.24 7.80
CA GLU A 71 -1.39 0.79 9.01
C GLU A 71 -0.29 1.79 8.63
N PRO A 72 -0.41 3.08 8.98
CA PRO A 72 0.67 4.02 8.78
C PRO A 72 1.86 3.64 9.66
N ILE A 73 3.07 3.72 9.12
CA ILE A 73 4.30 3.55 9.90
C ILE A 73 4.82 4.95 10.22
N PRO A 74 4.78 5.38 11.50
CA PRO A 74 5.36 6.66 11.89
C PRO A 74 6.87 6.63 11.67
N GLY A 75 7.40 7.58 10.90
CA GLY A 75 8.80 7.98 11.04
C GLY A 75 9.86 7.38 10.10
N ASP A 76 9.51 6.74 8.99
CA ASP A 76 10.53 6.41 7.96
C ASP A 76 10.51 7.45 6.84
N VAL A 77 10.94 8.68 7.19
CA VAL A 77 11.52 9.59 6.21
C VAL A 77 12.99 9.21 6.15
N ILE A 78 13.34 8.27 5.27
CA ILE A 78 14.74 8.09 4.92
C ILE A 78 15.11 9.32 4.10
N GLU A 79 15.90 10.25 4.67
CA GLU A 79 16.61 11.29 3.92
C GLU A 79 17.50 10.69 2.82
#